data_AF-A0A1X0B718-F1
#
_entry.id   AF-A0A1X0B718-F1
#
_cell.length_a   1.000
_cell.length_b   1.000
_cell.length_c   1.000
_cell.angle_alpha   90.00
_cell.angle_beta   90.00
_cell.angle_gamma   90.00
#
_symmetry.space_group_name_H-M   'P 1'
#
loop_
_entity.id
_entity.type
_entity.pdbx_description
1 polymer ?
#
loop_
_entity_poly.entity_id
_entity_poly.type
_entity_poly.pdbx_seq_one_letter_code
_entity_poly.pdbx_strand_id
1 'polypeptide(L)'
;MADNEIQWGVQWEVATPPESVTTNTPVAPIPPAPDADQELQDQYAELLIAFEEAVRVHAALLDEALADPAAWQITVTVFGSEAEARQTLAEMRRVNNGNVLTRNFQLVTSPPRSWTPV
;
A
#
# COMPACT_ATOMS: atom_id res chain seq x y z
N MET A 1 -9.60 11.17 40.80
CA MET A 1 -10.39 11.56 39.61
C MET A 1 -9.58 11.09 38.43
N ALA A 2 -10.03 10.07 37.71
CA ALA A 2 -9.28 9.56 36.56
C ALA A 2 -9.58 10.51 35.40
N ASP A 3 -8.58 11.28 34.99
CA ASP A 3 -8.69 12.15 33.83
C ASP A 3 -9.04 11.29 32.62
N ASN A 4 -10.08 11.73 31.93
CA ASN A 4 -10.64 11.13 30.74
C ASN A 4 -9.69 11.48 29.56
N GLU A 5 -8.48 10.90 29.56
CA GLU A 5 -7.42 11.22 28.60
C GLU A 5 -7.86 10.86 27.17
N ILE A 6 -8.12 11.89 26.36
CA ILE A 6 -8.38 11.76 24.93
C ILE A 6 -7.24 10.94 24.31
N GLN A 7 -7.58 9.80 23.70
CA GLN A 7 -6.61 9.00 22.97
C GLN A 7 -6.44 9.57 21.57
N TRP A 8 -5.20 9.86 21.20
CA TRP A 8 -4.84 10.34 19.87
C TRP A 8 -4.45 9.17 18.99
N GLY A 9 -4.78 9.25 17.70
CA GLY A 9 -4.43 8.22 16.74
C GLY A 9 -4.18 8.76 15.35
N VAL A 10 -3.51 7.95 14.55
CA VAL A 10 -3.39 8.13 13.10
C VAL A 10 -4.23 7.06 12.43
N GLN A 11 -5.19 7.49 11.64
CA GLN A 11 -6.03 6.64 10.80
C GLN A 11 -5.57 6.74 9.35
N TRP A 12 -5.61 5.62 8.63
CA TRP A 12 -5.45 5.58 7.19
C TRP A 12 -6.24 4.41 6.60
N GLU A 13 -6.36 4.39 5.28
CA GLU A 13 -6.95 3.29 4.55
C GLU A 13 -5.85 2.46 3.87
N VAL A 14 -5.96 1.14 3.95
CA VAL A 14 -5.10 0.17 3.26
C VAL A 14 -5.96 -0.60 2.27
N ALA A 15 -5.46 -0.76 1.05
CA ALA A 15 -6.10 -1.58 0.04
C ALA A 15 -5.75 -3.07 0.23
N THR A 16 -6.76 -3.90 0.05
CA THR A 16 -6.69 -5.37 -0.03
C THR A 16 -7.28 -5.79 -1.38
N PRO A 17 -6.54 -5.56 -2.49
CA PRO A 17 -7.00 -5.99 -3.81
C PRO A 17 -7.10 -7.53 -3.88
N PRO A 18 -7.90 -8.07 -4.82
CA PRO A 18 -8.06 -9.50 -4.99
C PRO A 18 -6.73 -10.23 -5.20
N GLU A 19 -6.61 -11.46 -4.70
CA GLU A 19 -5.39 -12.27 -4.87
C GLU A 19 -5.00 -12.45 -6.34
N SER A 20 -5.97 -12.49 -7.26
CA SER A 20 -5.72 -12.56 -8.70
C SER A 20 -4.93 -11.38 -9.26
N VAL A 21 -4.98 -10.22 -8.61
CA VAL A 21 -4.21 -9.03 -9.00
C VAL A 21 -2.81 -9.05 -8.36
N THR A 22 -2.70 -9.49 -7.10
CA THR A 22 -1.42 -9.49 -6.37
C THR A 22 -0.51 -10.64 -6.79
N THR A 23 -1.05 -11.81 -7.11
CA THR A 23 -0.29 -12.99 -7.54
C THR A 23 0.20 -12.91 -8.98
N ASN A 24 -0.50 -12.18 -9.84
CA ASN A 24 -0.13 -11.99 -11.25
C ASN A 24 0.77 -10.76 -11.48
N THR A 25 1.61 -10.42 -10.50
CA THR A 25 2.59 -9.33 -10.66
C THR A 25 3.61 -9.71 -11.74
N PRO A 26 3.74 -8.92 -12.82
CA PRO A 26 4.68 -9.20 -13.88
C PRO A 26 6.12 -9.25 -13.37
N VAL A 27 6.90 -10.22 -13.85
CA VAL A 27 8.31 -10.40 -13.49
C VAL A 27 9.18 -10.01 -14.67
N ALA A 28 10.15 -9.13 -14.42
CA ALA A 28 11.08 -8.71 -15.45
C ALA A 28 11.89 -9.92 -15.96
N PRO A 29 12.05 -10.08 -17.28
CA PRO A 29 12.88 -11.15 -17.83
C PRO A 29 14.34 -10.95 -17.41
N ILE A 30 15.05 -12.06 -17.23
CA ILE A 30 16.47 -12.05 -16.84
C ILE A 30 17.30 -11.74 -18.09
N PRO A 31 18.19 -10.73 -18.07
CA PRO A 31 19.04 -10.43 -19.20
C PRO A 31 20.02 -11.58 -19.48
N PRO A 32 20.26 -11.95 -20.75
CA PRO A 32 21.28 -12.92 -21.12
C PRO A 32 22.68 -12.37 -20.84
N ALA A 33 23.69 -13.24 -20.83
CA ALA A 33 25.08 -12.83 -20.71
C ALA A 33 25.49 -11.92 -21.89
N PRO A 34 26.42 -10.97 -21.71
CA PRO A 34 26.83 -10.05 -22.79
C PRO A 34 27.43 -10.75 -24.01
N ASP A 35 27.96 -11.97 -23.84
CA ASP A 35 28.54 -12.82 -24.88
C ASP A 35 27.58 -13.92 -25.38
N ALA A 36 26.31 -13.88 -24.95
CA ALA A 36 25.28 -14.77 -25.49
C ALA A 36 25.10 -14.57 -27.00
N ASP A 37 24.64 -15.63 -27.66
CA ASP A 37 24.36 -15.56 -29.09
C ASP A 37 23.23 -14.56 -29.41
N GLN A 38 23.18 -14.16 -30.69
CA GLN A 38 22.20 -13.18 -31.15
C GLN A 38 20.76 -13.66 -30.97
N GLU A 39 20.51 -14.98 -31.04
CA GLU A 39 19.17 -15.56 -30.87
C GLU A 39 18.64 -15.34 -29.44
N LEU A 40 19.48 -15.54 -28.41
CA LEU A 40 19.11 -15.26 -27.03
C LEU A 40 18.93 -13.77 -26.76
N GLN A 41 19.72 -12.90 -27.41
CA GLN A 41 19.55 -11.45 -27.33
C GLN A 41 18.21 -11.00 -27.95
N ASP A 42 17.86 -11.56 -29.11
CA ASP A 42 16.60 -11.25 -29.80
C ASP A 42 15.40 -11.78 -29.01
N GLN A 43 15.48 -13.00 -28.46
CA GLN A 43 14.45 -13.56 -27.58
C GLN A 43 14.25 -12.70 -26.31
N TYR A 44 15.34 -12.19 -25.72
CA TYR A 44 15.24 -11.29 -24.57
C TYR A 44 14.52 -9.98 -24.92
N ALA A 45 14.77 -9.42 -26.11
CA ALA A 45 14.06 -8.21 -26.57
C ALA A 45 12.56 -8.47 -26.74
N GLU A 46 12.15 -9.64 -27.27
CA GLU A 46 10.74 -10.02 -27.36
C GLU A 46 10.09 -10.19 -25.97
N LEU A 47 10.80 -10.83 -25.03
CA LEU A 47 10.33 -10.98 -23.65
C LEU A 47 10.17 -9.63 -22.95
N LEU A 48 11.02 -8.64 -23.24
CA LEU A 48 10.88 -7.28 -22.73
C LEU A 48 9.59 -6.61 -23.24
N ILE A 49 9.27 -6.76 -24.52
CA ILE A 49 8.03 -6.21 -25.09
C ILE A 49 6.80 -6.84 -24.41
N ALA A 50 6.79 -8.17 -24.26
CA ALA A 50 5.72 -8.87 -23.57
C ALA A 50 5.61 -8.47 -22.09
N PHE A 51 6.74 -8.27 -21.43
CA PHE A 51 6.80 -7.80 -20.05
C PHE A 51 6.22 -6.38 -19.91
N GLU A 52 6.57 -5.44 -20.79
CA GLU A 52 6.03 -4.08 -20.79
C GLU A 52 4.51 -4.07 -20.98
N GLU A 53 3.99 -4.93 -21.86
CA GLU A 53 2.55 -5.11 -22.03
C GLU A 53 1.91 -5.69 -20.76
N ALA A 54 2.51 -6.73 -20.17
CA ALA A 54 2.03 -7.32 -18.92
C ALA A 54 2.00 -6.31 -17.76
N VAL A 55 3.01 -5.44 -17.64
CA VAL A 55 3.05 -4.34 -16.67
C VAL A 55 1.89 -3.37 -16.89
N ARG A 56 1.60 -3.00 -18.14
CA ARG A 56 0.48 -2.10 -18.44
C ARG A 56 -0.87 -2.73 -18.09
N VAL A 57 -1.07 -4.00 -18.45
CA VAL A 57 -2.30 -4.74 -18.14
C VAL A 57 -2.47 -4.89 -16.62
N HIS A 58 -1.40 -5.24 -15.91
CA HIS A 58 -1.42 -5.36 -14.45
C HIS A 58 -1.75 -4.05 -13.77
N ALA A 59 -1.17 -2.93 -14.22
CA ALA A 59 -1.50 -1.60 -13.70
C ALA A 59 -2.98 -1.26 -13.88
N ALA A 60 -3.57 -1.57 -15.05
CA ALA A 60 -5.00 -1.35 -15.30
C ALA A 60 -5.89 -2.21 -14.39
N LEU A 61 -5.54 -3.49 -14.17
CA LEU A 61 -6.25 -4.37 -13.25
C LEU A 61 -6.16 -3.88 -11.80
N LEU A 62 -5.00 -3.35 -11.41
CA LEU A 62 -4.81 -2.77 -10.08
C LEU A 62 -5.66 -1.51 -9.91
N ASP A 63 -5.64 -0.60 -10.90
CA ASP A 63 -6.48 0.61 -10.87
C ASP A 63 -7.97 0.28 -10.78
N GLU A 64 -8.43 -0.73 -11.54
CA GLU A 64 -9.81 -1.23 -11.46
C GLU A 64 -10.13 -1.78 -10.06
N ALA A 65 -9.25 -2.59 -9.49
CA ALA A 65 -9.44 -3.13 -8.14
C ALA A 65 -9.45 -2.03 -7.06
N LEU A 66 -8.63 -0.99 -7.21
CA LEU A 66 -8.55 0.12 -6.26
C LEU A 66 -9.72 1.11 -6.38
N ALA A 67 -10.46 1.09 -7.50
CA ALA A 67 -11.68 1.85 -7.67
C ALA A 67 -12.85 1.33 -6.82
N ASP A 68 -12.84 0.04 -6.44
CA ASP A 68 -13.85 -0.55 -5.56
C ASP A 68 -13.65 -0.07 -4.10
N PRO A 69 -14.62 0.64 -3.51
CA PRO A 69 -14.55 1.03 -2.10
C PRO A 69 -14.43 -0.15 -1.14
N ALA A 70 -14.94 -1.33 -1.49
CA ALA A 70 -14.87 -2.53 -0.66
C ALA A 70 -13.44 -3.11 -0.57
N ALA A 71 -12.54 -2.73 -1.47
CA ALA A 71 -11.13 -3.10 -1.40
C ALA A 71 -10.40 -2.38 -0.25
N TRP A 72 -10.97 -1.34 0.34
CA TRP A 72 -10.29 -0.48 1.32
C TRP A 72 -10.70 -0.77 2.76
N GLN A 73 -9.72 -0.89 3.64
CA GLN A 73 -9.91 -1.14 5.07
C GLN A 73 -9.32 0.01 5.89
N ILE A 74 -10.08 0.45 6.90
CA ILE A 74 -9.62 1.47 7.84
C ILE A 74 -8.68 0.83 8.86
N THR A 75 -7.49 1.40 8.99
CA THR A 75 -6.50 1.06 10.01
C THR A 75 -6.26 2.25 10.92
N VAL A 76 -6.08 2.01 12.21
CA VAL A 76 -5.78 3.05 13.21
C VAL A 76 -4.64 2.60 14.11
N THR A 77 -3.68 3.48 14.35
CA THR A 77 -2.67 3.35 15.39
C THR A 77 -2.85 4.45 16.42
N VAL A 78 -2.87 4.09 17.71
CA VAL A 78 -3.07 5.02 18.83
C VAL A 78 -1.75 5.36 19.50
N PHE A 79 -1.66 6.57 20.04
CA PHE A 79 -0.46 7.15 20.65
C PHE A 79 -0.78 7.76 22.01
N GLY A 80 0.25 7.90 22.84
CA GLY A 80 0.12 8.46 24.19
C GLY A 80 -0.06 9.98 24.19
N SER A 81 0.23 10.66 23.08
CA SER A 81 0.11 12.12 22.98
C SER A 81 -0.25 12.60 21.57
N GLU A 82 -0.82 13.81 21.48
CA GLU A 82 -1.09 14.47 20.21
C GLU A 82 0.20 14.74 19.42
N ALA A 83 1.27 15.15 20.11
CA ALA A 83 2.55 15.48 19.48
C ALA A 83 3.15 14.27 18.75
N GLU A 84 3.14 13.10 19.41
CA GLU A 84 3.60 11.84 18.84
C GLU A 84 2.73 11.41 17.64
N ALA A 85 1.41 11.53 17.76
CA ALA A 85 0.49 11.20 16.68
C ALA A 85 0.69 12.13 15.46
N ARG A 86 0.94 13.43 15.67
CA ARG A 86 1.24 14.39 14.60
C ARG A 86 2.59 14.11 13.93
N GLN A 87 3.62 13.80 14.71
CA GLN A 87 4.92 13.41 14.17
C GLN A 87 4.80 12.15 13.31
N THR A 88 4.10 11.14 13.82
CA THR A 88 3.88 9.88 13.09
C THR A 88 3.03 10.09 11.84
N LEU A 89 1.99 10.92 11.88
CA LEU A 89 1.21 11.26 10.69
C LEU A 89 2.07 11.87 9.57
N ALA A 90 2.96 12.79 9.92
CA ALA A 90 3.87 13.40 8.95
C ALA A 90 4.81 12.36 8.33
N GLU A 91 5.35 11.46 9.16
CA GLU A 91 6.22 10.38 8.70
C GLU A 91 5.47 9.38 7.82
N MET A 92 4.28 8.93 8.21
CA MET A 92 3.46 8.00 7.44
C MET A 92 3.12 8.54 6.05
N ARG A 93 2.79 9.83 5.94
CA ARG A 93 2.56 10.50 4.65
C ARG A 93 3.83 10.56 3.80
N ARG A 94 4.99 10.77 4.42
CA ARG A 94 6.28 10.83 3.74
C ARG A 94 6.69 9.48 3.20
N VAL A 95 6.64 8.42 4.01
CA VAL A 95 7.09 7.08 3.61
C VAL A 95 6.13 6.39 2.64
N ASN A 96 4.84 6.75 2.66
CA ASN A 96 3.83 6.24 1.72
C ASN A 96 3.61 7.17 0.52
N ASN A 97 4.51 8.13 0.27
CA ASN A 97 4.39 8.98 -0.90
C ASN A 97 4.51 8.12 -2.18
N GLY A 98 3.48 8.16 -3.03
CA GLY A 98 3.41 7.33 -4.24
C GLY A 98 2.95 5.89 -4.02
N ASN A 99 2.69 5.45 -2.78
CA ASN A 99 2.12 4.13 -2.51
C ASN A 99 0.62 4.13 -2.79
N VAL A 100 0.21 3.57 -3.92
CA VAL A 100 -1.19 3.47 -4.35
C VAL A 100 -2.06 2.58 -3.46
N LEU A 101 -1.45 1.73 -2.62
CA LEU A 101 -2.17 0.80 -1.73
C LEU A 101 -2.53 1.42 -0.37
N THR A 102 -2.19 2.69 -0.16
CA THR A 102 -2.50 3.40 1.10
C THR A 102 -3.00 4.81 0.82
N ARG A 103 -4.02 5.26 1.55
CA ARG A 103 -4.57 6.62 1.38
C ARG A 103 -5.22 7.17 2.64
N ASN A 104 -5.72 8.40 2.57
CA ASN A 104 -6.55 9.04 3.61
C ASN A 104 -5.93 9.10 5.01
N PHE A 105 -4.62 9.36 5.09
CA PHE A 105 -3.91 9.56 6.36
C PHE A 105 -4.42 10.79 7.11
N GLN A 106 -4.95 10.59 8.31
CA GLN A 106 -5.52 11.65 9.12
C GLN A 106 -5.30 11.43 10.62
N LEU A 107 -5.30 12.54 11.36
CA LEU A 107 -5.28 12.53 12.81
C LEU A 107 -6.71 12.31 13.32
N VAL A 108 -6.88 11.39 14.27
CA VAL A 108 -8.17 11.07 14.89
C VAL A 108 -8.06 11.12 16.41
N THR A 109 -9.18 11.34 17.07
CA THR A 109 -9.31 11.24 18.52
C THR A 109 -10.38 10.21 18.87
N SER A 110 -10.18 9.50 19.97
CA SER A 110 -11.22 8.66 20.58
C SER A 110 -11.44 9.09 22.02
N PRO A 111 -12.70 9.14 22.48
CA PRO A 111 -12.94 9.15 23.92
C PRO A 111 -12.36 7.87 24.55
N PRO A 112 -11.94 7.90 25.83
CA PRO A 112 -11.38 6.73 26.49
C PRO A 112 -12.36 5.56 26.45
N ARG A 113 -11.88 4.36 26.09
CA ARG A 113 -12.69 3.14 26.19
C ARG A 113 -12.87 2.78 27.66
N SER A 114 -14.05 3.02 28.23
CA SER A 114 -14.42 2.48 29.54
C SER A 114 -14.95 1.05 29.37
N TRP A 115 -14.22 0.08 29.91
CA TRP A 115 -14.75 -1.26 30.12
C TRP A 115 -15.31 -1.32 31.54
N THR A 116 -16.63 -1.29 31.68
CA THR A 116 -17.28 -1.66 32.95
C THR A 116 -17.33 -3.19 33.01
N PRO A 117 -16.71 -3.83 34.01
CA PRO A 117 -16.94 -5.26 34.25
C PRO A 117 -18.42 -5.46 34.56
N VAL A 118 -19.05 -6.46 33.91
CA VAL A 118 -20.37 -6.98 34.28
C VAL A 118 -20.27 -7.94 35.46
#